data_AF-A0A4U1JQN0-F1
#
_entry.id   AF-A0A4U1JQN0-F1
#
_cell.length_a   1.000
_cell.length_b   1.000
_cell.length_c   1.000
_cell.angle_alpha   90.00
_cell.angle_beta   90.00
_cell.angle_gamma   90.00
#
_symmetry.space_group_name_H-M   'P 1'
#
loop_
_entity.id
_entity.type
_entity.pdbx_description
1 polymer ?
#
loop_
_entity_poly.entity_id
_entity_poly.type
_entity_poly.pdbx_seq_one_letter_code
_entity_poly.pdbx_strand_id
1 'polypeptide(L)' 'CIDRHLRDRALQTAIIFEPDDPTEPARHITYKELSEKVNRMANVLLSQGIMRGDRVVIYLPMIPEAAYAML' A
#
# COMPACT_ATOMS: atom_id res chain seq x y z
N CYS A 1 -8.38 -6.58 0.47
CA CYS A 1 -8.19 -6.37 1.93
C CYS A 1 -8.49 -4.95 2.40
N ILE A 2 -8.77 -3.99 1.50
CA ILE A 2 -8.84 -2.57 1.82
C ILE A 2 -10.27 -2.05 1.60
N ASP A 3 -10.83 -2.26 0.41
CA ASP A 3 -12.03 -1.60 -0.10
C ASP A 3 -13.26 -1.82 0.78
N ARG A 4 -13.44 -3.03 1.30
CA ARG A 4 -14.54 -3.37 2.22
C ARG A 4 -14.55 -2.52 3.50
N HIS A 5 -13.41 -1.97 3.89
CA HIS A 5 -13.27 -1.14 5.10
C HIS A 5 -13.46 0.36 4.82
N LEU A 6 -13.47 0.79 3.55
CA LEU A 6 -13.56 2.22 3.22
C LEU A 6 -14.89 2.84 3.62
N ARG A 7 -15.99 2.09 3.61
CA ARG A 7 -17.31 2.61 3.96
C ARG A 7 -17.36 3.13 5.41
N ASP A 8 -16.83 2.33 6.35
CA ASP A 8 -17.01 2.58 7.79
C ASP A 8 -15.73 3.04 8.49
N ARG A 9 -14.55 2.77 7.90
CA ARG A 9 -13.23 2.91 8.54
C ARG A 9 -12.23 3.67 7.67
N ALA A 10 -12.66 4.45 6.68
CA ALA A 10 -11.78 5.18 5.75
C ALA A 10 -10.66 5.96 6.45
N LEU A 11 -10.97 6.68 7.53
CA LEU A 11 -10.02 7.52 8.27
C LEU A 11 -9.26 6.77 9.37
N GLN A 12 -9.58 5.50 9.60
CA GLN A 12 -8.84 4.70 10.57
C GLN A 12 -7.49 4.27 9.99
N THR A 13 -6.44 4.33 10.81
CA THR A 13 -5.12 3.80 10.48
C THR A 13 -5.19 2.30 10.14
N ALA A 14 -4.73 1.96 8.94
CA ALA A 14 -4.59 0.61 8.44
C ALA A 14 -3.16 0.08 8.63
N ILE A 15 -2.16 0.95 8.43
CA ILE A 15 -0.73 0.64 8.61
C ILE A 15 -0.12 1.68 9.53
N ILE A 16 0.56 1.21 10.57
CA ILE A 16 1.51 2.01 11.36
C ILE A 16 2.88 1.60 10.86
N PHE A 17 3.61 2.54 10.28
CA PHE A 17 4.97 2.32 9.82
C PHE A 17 5.94 2.99 10.79
N GLU A 18 6.77 2.17 11.41
CA GLU A 18 7.86 2.61 12.27
C GLU A 18 9.13 2.71 11.42
N PRO A 19 9.72 3.91 11.26
CA PRO A 19 11.00 4.06 10.58
C PRO A 19 12.15 3.38 11.32
N ASP A 20 13.25 3.12 10.62
CA ASP A 20 14.46 2.54 11.25
C ASP A 20 15.15 3.54 12.20
N ASP A 21 15.07 4.84 11.89
CA ASP A 21 15.58 5.89 12.78
C ASP A 21 14.54 6.16 13.90
N PRO A 22 14.88 5.91 15.18
CA PRO A 22 13.96 6.08 16.30
C PRO A 22 13.60 7.55 16.58
N THR A 23 14.28 8.50 15.94
CA THR A 23 13.96 9.94 16.02
C THR A 23 12.94 10.36 14.97
N GLU A 24 12.72 9.55 13.93
CA GLU A 24 11.69 9.79 12.94
C GLU A 24 10.32 9.35 13.48
N PRO A 25 9.27 10.17 13.31
CA PRO A 25 7.95 9.83 13.80
C PRO A 25 7.32 8.71 12.98
N ALA A 26 6.60 7.81 13.68
CA ALA A 26 5.78 6.79 13.05
C ALA A 26 4.79 7.40 12.04
N ARG A 27 4.68 6.76 10.87
CA ARG A 27 3.72 7.14 9.83
C ARG A 27 2.44 6.35 10.01
N HIS A 28 1.33 7.06 10.18
CA HIS A 28 0.00 6.47 10.25
C HIS A 28 -0.68 6.61 8.88
N ILE A 29 -0.92 5.48 8.22
CA ILE A 29 -1.55 5.43 6.91
C ILE A 29 -2.97 4.90 7.09
N THR A 30 -3.95 5.70 6.71
CA THR A 30 -5.37 5.36 6.80
C THR A 30 -5.80 4.37 5.71
N TYR A 31 -6.95 3.70 5.89
CA TYR A 31 -7.52 2.84 4.85
C TYR A 31 -7.76 3.60 3.53
N LYS A 32 -8.17 4.87 3.60
CA LYS A 32 -8.37 5.72 2.43
C LYS A 32 -7.06 5.95 1.68
N GLU A 33 -6.02 6.38 2.38
CA GLU A 33 -4.70 6.62 1.77
C GLU A 33 -4.10 5.32 1.21
N LEU A 34 -4.24 4.21 1.93
CA LEU A 34 -3.79 2.90 1.47
C LEU A 34 -4.49 2.50 0.16
N SER A 35 -5.80 2.68 0.06
CA SER A 35 -6.56 2.41 -1.17
C SER A 35 -6.10 3.28 -2.34
N GLU A 36 -5.88 4.58 -2.11
CA GLU A 36 -5.39 5.49 -3.14
C GLU A 36 -4.00 5.10 -3.65
N LYS A 37 -3.09 4.68 -2.76
CA LYS A 37 -1.73 4.26 -3.12
C LYS A 37 -1.70 2.92 -3.85
N VAL A 38 -2.47 1.94 -3.39
CA VAL A 38 -2.61 0.63 -4.04
C VAL A 38 -3.18 0.77 -5.45
N ASN A 39 -4.29 1.50 -5.61
CA ASN A 39 -4.88 1.71 -6.93
C ASN A 39 -3.94 2.45 -7.89
N ARG A 40 -3.13 3.39 -7.38
CA ARG A 40 -2.09 4.04 -8.20
C ARG A 40 -1.04 3.05 -8.67
N MET A 41 -0.54 2.18 -7.78
CA MET A 41 0.44 1.15 -8.14
C MET A 41 -0.14 0.13 -9.13
N ALA A 42 -1.37 -0.32 -8.91
CA ALA A 42 -2.09 -1.22 -9.82
C ALA A 42 -2.20 -0.61 -11.23
N ASN A 43 -2.54 0.67 -11.34
CA ASN A 43 -2.60 1.37 -12.63
C ASN A 43 -1.22 1.47 -13.32
N VAL A 44 -0.13 1.61 -12.55
CA VAL A 44 1.23 1.56 -13.10
C VAL A 44 1.52 0.17 -13.68
N LEU A 45 1.22 -0.90 -12.94
CA LEU A 45 1.41 -2.27 -13.42
C LEU A 45 0.59 -2.56 -14.68
N LEU A 46 -0.68 -2.12 -14.72
CA LEU A 46 -1.52 -2.21 -15.91
C LEU A 46 -0.92 -1.46 -17.10
N SER A 47 -0.36 -0.26 -16.87
CA SER A 47 0.30 0.53 -17.93
C SER A 47 1.56 -0.13 -18.48
N GLN A 48 2.19 -1.02 -17.70
CA GLN A 48 3.34 -1.83 -18.11
C GLN A 48 2.91 -3.15 -18.79
N GLY A 49 1.60 -3.37 -18.98
CA GLY A 49 1.05 -4.53 -19.66
C GLY A 49 0.91 -5.77 -18.76
N ILE A 50 1.03 -5.62 -17.44
CA ILE A 50 0.85 -6.73 -16.50
C ILE A 50 -0.63 -7.11 -16.44
N MET A 51 -0.90 -8.39 -16.65
CA MET A 51 -2.24 -8.96 -16.69
C MET A 51 -2.43 -10.06 -15.65
N ARG A 52 -3.67 -10.50 -15.52
CA ARG A 52 -4.03 -11.60 -14.62
C ARG A 52 -3.24 -12.86 -14.98
N GLY A 53 -2.52 -13.39 -14.00
CA GLY A 53 -1.71 -14.62 -14.14
C GLY A 53 -0.21 -14.33 -14.32
N ASP A 54 0.16 -13.08 -14.62
CA ASP A 54 1.57 -12.70 -14.67
C ASP A 54 2.21 -12.71 -13.28
N ARG A 55 3.53 -12.94 -13.27
CA ARG A 55 4.33 -12.97 -12.05
C ARG A 55 5.12 -11.68 -11.94
N VAL A 56 4.95 -10.97 -10.83
CA VAL A 56 5.70 -9.77 -10.48
C VAL A 56 6.60 -10.10 -9.29
N VAL A 57 7.90 -9.84 -9.42
CA VAL A 57 8.86 -10.01 -8.33
C VAL A 57 8.95 -8.69 -7.57
N ILE A 58 8.76 -8.74 -6.26
CA ILE A 58 8.88 -7.58 -5.37
C ILE A 58 10.15 -7.75 -4.56
N TYR A 59 11.11 -6.84 -4.73
CA TYR A 59 12.34 -6.76 -3.95
C TYR A 59 12.43 -5.39 -3.29
N LEU A 60 11.80 -5.29 -2.11
CA LEU A 60 11.69 -4.05 -1.34
C LEU A 60 12.04 -4.32 0.13
N PRO A 61 12.60 -3.32 0.85
CA PRO A 61 12.78 -3.40 2.30
C PRO A 61 11.42 -3.29 3.01
N MET A 62 11.44 -3.29 4.35
CA MET A 62 10.25 -3.09 5.18
C MET A 62 9.79 -1.63 5.13
N ILE A 63 9.13 -1.24 4.04
CA ILE A 63 8.54 0.10 3.85
C ILE A 63 7.06 -0.02 3.42
N PRO A 64 6.23 1.02 3.61
CA PRO A 64 4.80 0.96 3.28
C PRO A 64 4.53 0.60 1.81
N GLU A 65 5.40 1.04 0.90
CA GLU A 65 5.31 0.78 -0.52
C GLU A 65 5.35 -0.71 -0.88
N ALA A 66 5.95 -1.55 -0.03
CA ALA A 66 5.91 -3.00 -0.19
C ALA A 66 4.47 -3.54 -0.09
N ALA A 67 3.68 -3.02 0.86
CA ALA A 67 2.27 -3.35 0.95
C ALA A 67 1.47 -2.80 -0.24
N TYR A 68 1.85 -1.62 -0.77
CA TYR A 68 1.17 -1.06 -1.93
C TYR A 68 1.41 -1.86 -3.22
N ALA A 69 2.60 -2.45 -3.35
CA ALA A 69 2.98 -3.26 -4.51
C ALA A 69 2.36 -4.66 -4.50
N MET A 70 2.06 -5.21 -3.32
CA MET A 70 1.53 -6.56 -3.15
C MET A 70 0.01 -6.65 -3.29
N LEU A 71 -0.72 -5.56 -3.01
CA LEU A 71 -2.17 -5.53 -2.84
C LEU A 71 -2.95 -5.07 -4.07
#